data_AF-A0A7Y4YJS9-F1
#
_entry.id   AF-A0A7Y4YJS9-F1
#
_cell.length_a   1.000
_cell.length_b   1.000
_cell.length_c   1.000
_cell.angle_alpha   90.00
_cell.angle_beta   90.00
_cell.angle_gamma   90.00
#
_symmetry.space_group_name_H-M   'P 1'
#
loop_
_entity.id
_entity.type
_entity.pdbx_description
1 polymer ?
#
loop_
_entity_poly.entity_id
_entity_poly.type
_entity_poly.pdbx_seq_one_letter_code
_entity_poly.pdbx_strand_id
1 'polypeptide(L)'
;QLTLSLDRLGLATLDVCLLHNPEYFLSEAAHHESGDLVIAREAFYRRIEQAFTFFESQVAAGRISYYGVSSNTVTADPSNAEATSLSRLYDAARSAAKSLGMERHHFGVLQCPMNLYEAGALMTPNTGMDQQKTVLELAQREGIAVLVNRPLNAMPTKKSGVLRLADFPLQGDPVDFEQQCQTVATLEEEYRKDIAPNLQQSGQGMSPADFFTWAIELTRLRPQIQGLEHWEQIEHQMIAPHFNQVMQALSQQLTGTATAQWEAWRNRYVPQLLTLLGELRREATERSRTRAASIATVLNPLLPKARHNESLSRKSLWVLASTPGVTSVLNGMRSRGYVEDSLAILKWEPVPEVRPLYEAMHSR
;
A
#
# COMPACT_ATOMS: atom_id res chain seq x y z
N GLN A 1 5.87 15.68 -19.36
CA GLN A 1 5.61 15.34 -17.94
C GLN A 1 6.26 16.32 -16.97
N LEU A 2 7.58 16.58 -17.04
CA LEU A 2 8.25 17.54 -16.15
C LEU A 2 7.64 18.95 -16.21
N THR A 3 7.47 19.54 -17.41
CA THR A 3 6.83 20.86 -17.59
C THR A 3 5.46 20.93 -16.92
N LEU A 4 4.57 19.98 -17.22
CA LEU A 4 3.24 19.91 -16.60
C LEU A 4 3.30 19.79 -15.06
N SER A 5 4.35 19.16 -14.51
CA SER A 5 4.51 19.03 -13.07
C SER A 5 4.95 20.34 -12.42
N LEU A 6 5.90 21.03 -13.04
CA LEU A 6 6.34 22.38 -12.65
C LEU A 6 5.17 23.37 -12.71
N ASP A 7 4.41 23.38 -13.81
CA ASP A 7 3.27 24.26 -14.01
C ASP A 7 2.18 24.05 -12.95
N ARG A 8 1.81 22.79 -12.68
CA ARG A 8 0.81 22.46 -11.64
C ARG A 8 1.25 22.83 -10.23
N LEU A 9 2.54 22.72 -9.93
CA LEU A 9 3.09 23.07 -8.62
C LEU A 9 3.38 24.57 -8.51
N GLY A 10 3.33 25.33 -9.62
CA GLY A 10 3.73 26.73 -9.64
C GLY A 10 5.21 26.94 -9.33
N LEU A 11 6.06 25.97 -9.65
CA LEU A 11 7.49 25.97 -9.33
C LEU A 11 8.33 26.13 -10.61
N ALA A 12 9.41 26.89 -10.51
CA ALA A 12 10.42 26.96 -11.56
C ALA A 12 11.42 25.79 -11.50
N THR A 13 11.66 25.28 -10.29
CA THR A 13 12.65 24.24 -10.00
C THR A 13 12.09 23.23 -9.01
N LEU A 14 12.33 21.93 -9.24
CA LEU A 14 12.12 20.89 -8.23
C LEU A 14 13.44 20.58 -7.53
N ASP A 15 13.43 20.39 -6.20
CA ASP A 15 14.62 19.93 -5.49
C ASP A 15 15.05 18.54 -5.98
N VAL A 16 14.09 17.64 -6.16
CA VAL A 16 14.32 16.26 -6.63
C VAL A 16 13.21 15.84 -7.59
N CYS A 17 13.58 15.22 -8.72
CA CYS A 17 12.64 14.53 -9.61
C CYS A 17 12.97 13.03 -9.70
N LEU A 18 12.00 12.15 -9.43
CA LEU A 18 12.19 10.70 -9.47
C LEU A 18 11.60 10.07 -10.72
N LEU A 19 12.35 9.20 -11.39
CA LEU A 19 11.81 8.28 -12.39
C LEU A 19 10.98 7.21 -11.68
N HIS A 20 9.69 7.12 -11.99
CA HIS A 20 8.76 6.26 -11.26
C HIS A 20 8.63 4.87 -11.89
N ASN A 21 8.95 3.84 -11.09
CA ASN A 21 8.83 2.41 -11.36
C ASN A 21 9.31 2.01 -12.78
N PRO A 22 10.56 2.32 -13.15
CA PRO A 22 11.04 1.98 -14.49
C PRO A 22 11.04 0.46 -14.75
N GLU A 23 11.08 -0.37 -13.69
CA GLU A 23 11.04 -1.83 -13.78
C GLU A 23 9.82 -2.40 -14.51
N TYR A 24 8.73 -1.64 -14.72
CA TYR A 24 7.59 -2.10 -15.54
C TYR A 24 8.00 -2.51 -16.95
N PHE A 25 9.09 -1.94 -17.48
CA PHE A 25 9.67 -2.42 -18.73
C PHE A 25 10.15 -3.88 -18.63
N LEU A 26 10.76 -4.27 -17.51
CA LEU A 26 11.19 -5.64 -17.25
C LEU A 26 10.00 -6.57 -16.98
N SER A 27 8.98 -6.08 -16.26
CA SER A 27 7.72 -6.82 -16.05
C SER A 27 7.07 -7.21 -17.38
N GLU A 28 6.92 -6.26 -18.30
CA GLU A 28 6.36 -6.51 -19.63
C GLU A 28 7.22 -7.50 -20.42
N ALA A 29 8.54 -7.32 -20.42
CA ALA A 29 9.46 -8.23 -21.11
C ALA A 29 9.43 -9.66 -20.55
N ALA A 30 9.22 -9.83 -19.24
CA ALA A 30 9.13 -11.13 -18.59
C ALA A 30 7.82 -11.88 -18.91
N HIS A 31 6.74 -11.16 -19.23
CA HIS A 31 5.46 -11.75 -19.62
C HIS A 31 5.44 -12.26 -21.08
N HIS A 32 6.34 -11.77 -21.92
CA HIS A 32 6.52 -12.28 -23.27
C HIS A 32 7.60 -13.38 -23.26
N GLU A 33 7.19 -14.65 -23.38
CA GLU A 33 8.00 -15.90 -23.26
C GLU A 33 9.20 -16.05 -24.24
N SER A 34 9.75 -14.98 -24.80
CA SER A 34 10.77 -15.03 -25.87
C SER A 34 11.96 -14.10 -25.68
N GLY A 35 12.05 -13.39 -24.56
CA GLY A 35 13.17 -12.49 -24.27
C GLY A 35 14.27 -13.15 -23.45
N ASP A 36 15.50 -13.14 -23.95
CA ASP A 36 16.69 -13.35 -23.10
C ASP A 36 16.73 -12.23 -22.05
N LEU A 37 16.58 -12.61 -20.77
CA LEU A 37 16.56 -11.68 -19.62
C LEU A 37 17.81 -10.78 -19.59
N VAL A 38 18.95 -11.27 -20.07
CA VAL A 38 20.18 -10.46 -20.17
C VAL A 38 19.97 -9.33 -21.17
N ILE A 39 19.44 -9.63 -22.36
CA ILE A 39 19.16 -8.63 -23.40
C ILE A 39 18.12 -7.62 -22.90
N ALA A 40 17.06 -8.07 -22.23
CA ALA A 40 16.05 -7.19 -21.66
C ALA A 40 16.64 -6.23 -20.62
N ARG A 41 17.51 -6.74 -19.73
CA ARG A 41 18.22 -5.91 -18.74
C ARG A 41 19.17 -4.92 -19.38
N GLU A 42 19.93 -5.30 -20.41
CA GLU A 42 20.80 -4.36 -21.13
C GLU A 42 19.98 -3.26 -21.84
N ALA A 43 18.86 -3.61 -22.45
CA ALA A 43 17.95 -2.63 -23.03
C ALA A 43 17.35 -1.70 -21.97
N PHE A 44 17.01 -2.22 -20.79
CA PHE A 44 16.52 -1.44 -19.65
C PHE A 44 17.53 -0.38 -19.22
N TYR A 45 18.78 -0.75 -18.91
CA TYR A 45 19.76 0.22 -18.41
C TYR A 45 20.20 1.22 -19.47
N ARG A 46 20.19 0.84 -20.76
CA ARG A 46 20.37 1.79 -21.87
C ARG A 46 19.28 2.87 -21.87
N ARG A 47 18.02 2.49 -21.62
CA ARG A 47 16.89 3.42 -21.51
C ARG A 47 16.99 4.29 -20.25
N ILE A 48 17.47 3.74 -19.14
CA ILE A 48 17.77 4.51 -17.93
C ILE A 48 18.81 5.58 -18.23
N GLU A 49 19.92 5.24 -18.90
CA GLU A 49 20.96 6.21 -19.27
C GLU A 49 20.39 7.35 -20.14
N GLN A 50 19.51 7.05 -21.09
CA GLN A 50 18.82 8.07 -21.89
C GLN A 50 17.92 8.98 -21.03
N ALA A 51 17.16 8.40 -20.10
CA ALA A 51 16.32 9.18 -19.18
C ALA A 51 17.17 10.06 -18.25
N PHE A 52 18.31 9.55 -17.79
CA PHE A 52 19.25 10.30 -16.95
C PHE A 52 19.96 11.40 -17.73
N THR A 53 20.29 11.18 -19.00
CA THR A 53 20.82 12.23 -19.89
C THR A 53 19.81 13.38 -20.03
N PHE A 54 18.51 13.05 -20.16
CA PHE A 54 17.46 14.05 -20.10
C PHE A 54 17.46 14.78 -18.75
N PHE A 55 17.49 14.07 -17.61
CA PHE A 55 17.51 14.74 -16.30
C PHE A 55 18.73 15.65 -16.11
N GLU A 56 19.93 15.21 -16.47
CA GLU A 56 21.14 16.04 -16.40
C GLU A 56 20.99 17.33 -17.23
N SER A 57 20.39 17.26 -18.42
CA SER A 57 20.08 18.46 -19.19
C SER A 57 19.09 19.40 -18.48
N GLN A 58 18.14 18.85 -17.71
CA GLN A 58 17.18 19.64 -16.95
C GLN A 58 17.81 20.22 -15.67
N VAL A 59 18.82 19.56 -15.10
CA VAL A 59 19.65 20.13 -14.03
C VAL A 59 20.46 21.31 -14.56
N ALA A 60 21.13 21.15 -15.71
CA ALA A 60 21.87 22.24 -16.35
C ALA A 60 20.96 23.43 -16.69
N ALA A 61 19.69 23.17 -17.02
CA ALA A 61 18.68 24.20 -17.24
C ALA A 61 18.06 24.79 -15.95
N GLY A 62 18.49 24.35 -14.77
CA GLY A 62 18.00 24.82 -13.47
C GLY A 62 16.56 24.41 -13.13
N ARG A 63 15.98 23.45 -13.86
CA ARG A 63 14.58 23.01 -13.68
C ARG A 63 14.43 21.93 -12.61
N ILE A 64 15.51 21.22 -12.32
CA ILE A 64 15.61 20.26 -11.21
C ILE A 64 16.99 20.40 -10.55
N SER A 65 17.10 20.20 -9.24
CA SER A 65 18.41 20.26 -8.55
C SER A 65 19.09 18.90 -8.51
N TYR A 66 18.33 17.85 -8.21
CA TYR A 66 18.75 16.45 -8.24
C TYR A 66 17.70 15.57 -8.91
N TYR A 67 18.08 14.35 -9.25
CA TYR A 67 17.14 13.33 -9.70
C TYR A 67 17.42 11.97 -9.06
N GLY A 68 16.49 11.06 -9.28
CA GLY A 68 16.53 9.75 -8.68
C GLY A 68 15.62 8.74 -9.34
N VAL A 69 15.49 7.57 -8.70
CA VAL A 69 14.60 6.49 -9.13
C VAL A 69 13.73 6.08 -7.95
N SER A 70 12.45 5.87 -8.22
CA SER A 70 11.54 5.14 -7.34
C SER A 70 11.37 3.75 -7.92
N SER A 71 11.83 2.71 -7.24
CA SER A 71 11.75 1.33 -7.72
C SER A 71 11.31 0.37 -6.61
N ASN A 72 10.33 -0.48 -6.93
CA ASN A 72 9.85 -1.52 -6.04
C ASN A 72 10.76 -2.76 -6.03
N THR A 73 11.61 -2.93 -7.05
CA THR A 73 12.40 -4.15 -7.27
C THR A 73 13.91 -3.93 -7.15
N VAL A 74 14.36 -2.74 -6.76
CA VAL A 74 15.80 -2.44 -6.55
C VAL A 74 16.42 -3.25 -5.42
N THR A 75 15.60 -3.82 -4.53
CA THR A 75 16.03 -4.71 -3.43
C THR A 75 15.72 -6.17 -3.72
N ALA A 76 15.22 -6.50 -4.92
CA ALA A 76 14.85 -7.86 -5.27
C ALA A 76 16.08 -8.76 -5.45
N ASP A 77 15.87 -10.06 -5.28
CA ASP A 77 16.87 -11.07 -5.59
C ASP A 77 17.35 -10.94 -7.06
N PRO A 78 18.66 -11.01 -7.35
CA PRO A 78 19.18 -10.87 -8.71
C PRO A 78 18.63 -11.87 -9.74
N SER A 79 18.10 -13.02 -9.30
CA SER A 79 17.43 -14.00 -10.15
C SER A 79 16.02 -13.58 -10.57
N ASN A 80 15.40 -12.62 -9.89
CA ASN A 80 14.08 -12.10 -10.26
C ASN A 80 14.16 -11.37 -11.61
N ALA A 81 13.29 -11.73 -12.55
CA ALA A 81 13.22 -11.14 -13.89
C ALA A 81 13.09 -9.60 -13.86
N GLU A 82 12.41 -9.06 -12.85
CA GLU A 82 12.17 -7.62 -12.68
C GLU A 82 13.22 -6.91 -11.82
N ALA A 83 14.25 -7.63 -11.35
CA ALA A 83 15.27 -7.07 -10.46
C ALA A 83 16.03 -5.91 -11.14
N THR A 84 16.14 -4.80 -10.40
CA THR A 84 17.02 -3.69 -10.75
C THR A 84 18.17 -3.60 -9.74
N SER A 85 19.23 -2.87 -10.08
CA SER A 85 20.47 -2.81 -9.30
C SER A 85 20.94 -1.38 -9.18
N LEU A 86 21.16 -0.92 -7.94
CA LEU A 86 21.57 0.45 -7.65
C LEU A 86 22.92 0.81 -8.31
N SER A 87 23.90 -0.09 -8.32
CA SER A 87 25.19 0.12 -8.98
C SER A 87 25.04 0.37 -10.48
N ARG A 88 24.16 -0.39 -11.15
CA ARG A 88 23.90 -0.19 -12.58
C ARG A 88 23.15 1.12 -12.87
N LEU A 89 22.24 1.54 -11.99
CA LEU A 89 21.63 2.87 -12.07
C LEU A 89 22.68 3.96 -11.89
N TYR A 90 23.57 3.81 -10.90
CA TYR A 90 24.66 4.74 -10.64
C TYR A 90 25.63 4.85 -11.83
N ASP A 91 26.03 3.73 -12.43
CA ASP A 91 26.87 3.72 -13.62
C ASP A 91 26.19 4.41 -14.81
N ALA A 92 24.89 4.18 -15.01
CA ALA A 92 24.11 4.88 -16.04
C ALA A 92 24.09 6.41 -15.80
N ALA A 93 24.03 6.87 -14.55
CA ALA A 93 24.08 8.30 -14.23
C ALA A 93 25.47 8.90 -14.55
N ARG A 94 26.54 8.18 -14.23
CA ARG A 94 27.91 8.58 -14.59
C ARG A 94 28.11 8.68 -16.09
N SER A 95 27.61 7.69 -16.85
CA SER A 95 27.66 7.70 -18.31
C SER A 95 26.86 8.86 -18.90
N ALA A 96 25.64 9.09 -18.41
CA ALA A 96 24.79 10.21 -18.83
C ALA A 96 25.47 11.57 -18.63
N ALA A 97 26.00 11.86 -17.43
CA ALA A 97 26.71 13.10 -17.16
C ALA A 97 27.95 13.27 -18.07
N LYS A 98 28.74 12.20 -18.24
CA LYS A 98 29.91 12.20 -19.14
C LYS A 98 29.52 12.50 -20.58
N SER A 99 28.39 11.98 -21.07
CA SER A 99 27.89 12.21 -22.43
C SER A 99 27.58 13.69 -22.71
N LEU A 100 27.28 14.46 -21.66
CA LEU A 100 27.03 15.90 -21.72
C LEU A 100 28.26 16.75 -21.36
N GLY A 101 29.43 16.13 -21.16
CA GLY A 101 30.66 16.81 -20.77
C GLY A 101 30.66 17.32 -19.33
N MET A 102 29.82 16.76 -18.46
CA MET A 102 29.73 17.14 -17.05
C MET A 102 30.70 16.32 -16.20
N GLU A 103 31.37 16.96 -15.24
CA GLU A 103 32.31 16.28 -14.34
C GLU A 103 31.63 15.44 -13.24
N ARG A 104 30.39 15.80 -12.88
CA ARG A 104 29.60 15.16 -11.83
C ARG A 104 28.17 14.92 -12.33
N HIS A 105 27.60 13.80 -11.91
CA HIS A 105 26.17 13.54 -12.09
C HIS A 105 25.36 14.06 -10.90
N HIS A 106 24.05 14.20 -11.10
CA HIS A 106 23.09 14.68 -10.09
C HIS A 106 22.07 13.60 -9.68
N PHE A 107 22.32 12.33 -10.05
CA PHE A 107 21.64 11.20 -9.43
C PHE A 107 22.01 11.15 -7.94
N GLY A 108 21.03 11.40 -7.08
CA GLY A 108 21.27 11.51 -5.64
C GLY A 108 20.20 10.86 -4.77
N VAL A 109 19.14 10.30 -5.37
CA VAL A 109 17.98 9.81 -4.61
C VAL A 109 17.49 8.45 -5.10
N LEU A 110 17.29 7.52 -4.17
CA LEU A 110 16.60 6.26 -4.40
C LEU A 110 15.38 6.19 -3.48
N GLN A 111 14.21 5.88 -4.04
CA GLN A 111 13.04 5.49 -3.27
C GLN A 111 12.77 4.00 -3.45
N CYS A 112 12.61 3.26 -2.35
CA CYS A 112 12.29 1.84 -2.39
C CYS A 112 11.42 1.40 -1.20
N PRO A 113 10.68 0.28 -1.32
CA PRO A 113 9.95 -0.28 -0.19
C PRO A 113 10.88 -0.69 0.95
N MET A 114 10.52 -0.33 2.18
CA MET A 114 11.12 -0.91 3.37
C MET A 114 10.18 -0.85 4.56
N ASN A 115 10.02 -1.98 5.24
CA ASN A 115 9.33 -2.11 6.53
C ASN A 115 9.83 -3.38 7.24
N LEU A 116 9.18 -3.76 8.34
CA LEU A 116 9.59 -4.93 9.14
C LEU A 116 9.61 -6.25 8.34
N TYR A 117 8.81 -6.37 7.28
CA TYR A 117 8.74 -7.55 6.42
C TYR A 117 9.48 -7.38 5.08
N GLU A 118 9.68 -6.14 4.64
CA GLU A 118 10.38 -5.82 3.40
C GLU A 118 11.77 -5.24 3.74
N ALA A 119 12.70 -6.08 4.22
CA ALA A 119 14.02 -5.63 4.68
C ALA A 119 15.13 -5.72 3.61
N GLY A 120 14.78 -5.96 2.35
CA GLY A 120 15.75 -6.26 1.28
C GLY A 120 16.84 -5.20 1.10
N ALA A 121 16.52 -3.92 1.36
CA ALA A 121 17.50 -2.83 1.26
C ALA A 121 18.70 -3.01 2.22
N LEU A 122 18.48 -3.65 3.38
CA LEU A 122 19.48 -3.93 4.41
C LEU A 122 20.01 -5.37 4.39
N MET A 123 19.19 -6.32 3.91
CA MET A 123 19.40 -7.75 4.10
C MET A 123 19.79 -8.49 2.82
N THR A 124 19.50 -7.96 1.64
CA THR A 124 19.70 -8.66 0.36
C THR A 124 20.89 -8.07 -0.40
N PRO A 125 22.03 -8.78 -0.48
CA PRO A 125 23.08 -8.43 -1.41
C PRO A 125 22.60 -8.64 -2.85
N ASN A 126 22.51 -7.56 -3.63
CA ASN A 126 22.06 -7.60 -5.02
C ASN A 126 22.72 -6.55 -5.92
N THR A 127 23.64 -5.77 -5.36
CA THR A 127 24.25 -4.63 -6.04
C THR A 127 25.73 -4.51 -5.72
N GLY A 128 26.41 -3.56 -6.35
CA GLY A 128 27.87 -3.45 -6.31
C GLY A 128 28.59 -4.53 -7.12
N MET A 129 29.90 -4.63 -6.91
CA MET A 129 30.74 -5.65 -7.56
C MET A 129 30.29 -7.05 -7.11
N ASP A 130 30.11 -7.94 -8.09
CA ASP A 130 29.64 -9.33 -7.88
C ASP A 130 28.38 -9.47 -7.03
N GLN A 131 27.56 -8.40 -6.98
CA GLN A 131 26.29 -8.34 -6.24
C GLN A 131 26.44 -8.60 -4.72
N GLN A 132 27.62 -8.30 -4.17
CA GLN A 132 27.95 -8.56 -2.76
C GLN A 132 27.58 -7.42 -1.80
N LYS A 133 26.94 -6.35 -2.30
CA LYS A 133 26.48 -5.23 -1.48
C LYS A 133 24.98 -5.14 -1.46
N THR A 134 24.47 -4.70 -0.32
CA THR A 134 23.09 -4.29 -0.14
C THR A 134 22.88 -2.87 -0.67
N VAL A 135 21.62 -2.51 -0.90
CA VAL A 135 21.26 -1.17 -1.39
C VAL A 135 21.71 -0.08 -0.42
N LEU A 136 21.50 -0.26 0.89
CA LEU A 136 21.88 0.74 1.88
C LEU A 136 23.40 0.93 1.98
N GLU A 137 24.19 -0.14 1.93
CA GLU A 137 25.65 -0.04 1.96
C GLU A 137 26.20 0.73 0.75
N LEU A 138 25.70 0.42 -0.45
CA LEU A 138 26.14 1.12 -1.65
C LEU A 138 25.67 2.58 -1.64
N ALA A 139 24.43 2.84 -1.24
CA ALA A 139 23.89 4.20 -1.17
C ALA A 139 24.70 5.07 -0.20
N GLN A 140 25.06 4.56 0.97
CA GLN A 140 25.92 5.28 1.93
C GLN A 140 27.30 5.57 1.35
N ARG A 141 27.92 4.60 0.67
CA ARG A 141 29.24 4.78 0.05
C ARG A 141 29.24 5.87 -1.02
N GLU A 142 28.21 5.90 -1.86
CA GLU A 142 28.12 6.81 -3.00
C GLU A 142 27.38 8.14 -2.68
N GLY A 143 26.93 8.33 -1.44
CA GLY A 143 26.23 9.55 -1.02
C GLY A 143 24.82 9.70 -1.60
N ILE A 144 24.11 8.58 -1.81
CA ILE A 144 22.74 8.54 -2.34
C ILE A 144 21.75 8.52 -1.16
N ALA A 145 20.80 9.45 -1.17
CA ALA A 145 19.72 9.49 -0.19
C ALA A 145 18.71 8.36 -0.45
N VAL A 146 18.36 7.60 0.59
CA VAL A 146 17.37 6.51 0.51
C VAL A 146 16.08 6.91 1.20
N LEU A 147 15.00 6.97 0.43
CA LEU A 147 13.65 7.28 0.88
C LEU A 147 12.86 5.99 0.92
N VAL A 148 12.52 5.51 2.11
CA VAL A 148 11.76 4.27 2.22
C VAL A 148 10.26 4.54 2.16
N ASN A 149 9.54 3.83 1.29
CA ASN A 149 8.08 3.88 1.21
C ASN A 149 7.45 2.60 1.77
N ARG A 150 6.11 2.63 1.93
CA ARG A 150 5.31 1.57 2.58
C ARG A 150 5.76 1.23 4.01
N PRO A 151 6.11 2.20 4.86
CA PRO A 151 6.68 1.91 6.17
C PRO A 151 5.73 1.14 7.10
N LEU A 152 4.41 1.26 6.86
CA LEU A 152 3.37 0.66 7.67
C LEU A 152 2.42 -0.26 6.89
N ASN A 153 2.64 -0.45 5.58
CA ASN A 153 1.79 -1.29 4.72
C ASN A 153 2.65 -2.43 4.19
N ALA A 154 2.87 -3.43 5.03
CA ALA A 154 3.73 -4.55 4.71
C ALA A 154 3.05 -5.53 3.76
N MET A 155 3.86 -6.19 2.92
CA MET A 155 3.45 -7.32 2.09
C MET A 155 4.27 -8.56 2.47
N PRO A 156 3.90 -9.29 3.55
CA PRO A 156 4.70 -10.41 4.07
C PRO A 156 4.94 -11.52 3.04
N THR A 157 3.97 -11.78 2.18
CA THR A 157 4.08 -12.73 1.05
C THR A 157 3.37 -12.18 -0.18
N LYS A 158 3.73 -12.68 -1.37
CA LYS A 158 3.03 -12.33 -2.63
C LYS A 158 1.56 -12.76 -2.67
N LYS A 159 1.15 -13.69 -1.79
CA LYS A 159 -0.24 -14.23 -1.74
C LYS A 159 -1.06 -13.67 -0.58
N SER A 160 -0.42 -13.12 0.44
CA SER A 160 -1.11 -12.46 1.57
C SER A 160 -1.49 -11.05 1.19
N GLY A 161 -2.68 -10.61 1.58
CA GLY A 161 -3.06 -9.20 1.48
C GLY A 161 -2.11 -8.28 2.25
N VAL A 162 -2.30 -6.98 2.07
CA VAL A 162 -1.53 -5.95 2.80
C VAL A 162 -1.78 -6.10 4.30
N LEU A 163 -0.70 -6.05 5.07
CA LEU A 163 -0.71 -6.04 6.52
C LEU A 163 -0.33 -4.65 7.02
N ARG A 164 -1.24 -3.98 7.73
CA ARG A 164 -0.94 -2.71 8.38
C ARG A 164 -0.17 -2.96 9.68
N LEU A 165 0.97 -2.31 9.81
CA LEU A 165 1.78 -2.29 11.03
C LEU A 165 1.27 -1.19 11.98
N ALA A 166 0.04 -1.31 12.46
CA ALA A 166 -0.57 -0.34 13.37
C ALA A 166 -1.51 -1.02 14.36
N ASP A 167 -1.83 -0.32 15.45
CA ASP A 167 -2.86 -0.76 16.38
C ASP A 167 -4.20 -0.18 15.99
N PHE A 168 -5.25 -0.99 16.14
CA PHE A 168 -6.62 -0.62 15.82
C PHE A 168 -7.48 -0.66 17.07
N PRO A 169 -8.16 0.44 17.44
CA PRO A 169 -9.12 0.40 18.53
C PRO A 169 -10.32 -0.48 18.13
N LEU A 170 -10.76 -1.36 19.04
CA LEU A 170 -12.06 -2.03 18.90
C LEU A 170 -13.16 -1.00 19.20
N GLN A 171 -14.15 -0.94 18.32
CA GLN A 171 -15.32 -0.09 18.46
C GLN A 171 -16.58 -0.95 18.39
N GLY A 172 -17.58 -0.59 19.19
CA GLY A 172 -18.86 -1.30 19.23
C GLY A 172 -18.87 -2.49 20.18
N ASP A 173 -20.08 -2.85 20.60
CA ASP A 173 -20.35 -4.04 21.39
C ASP A 173 -20.51 -5.26 20.48
N PRO A 174 -20.11 -6.46 20.94
CA PRO A 174 -20.29 -7.68 20.16
C PRO A 174 -21.76 -7.97 19.92
N VAL A 175 -22.07 -8.31 18.66
CA VAL A 175 -23.40 -8.74 18.23
C VAL A 175 -23.36 -10.21 17.84
N ASP A 176 -24.42 -10.97 18.15
CA ASP A 176 -24.57 -12.31 17.60
C ASP A 176 -24.79 -12.24 16.09
N PHE A 177 -23.74 -12.57 15.33
CA PHE A 177 -23.74 -12.54 13.88
C PHE A 177 -24.86 -13.40 13.28
N GLU A 178 -25.13 -14.58 13.84
CA GLU A 178 -26.10 -15.53 13.28
C GLU A 178 -27.52 -14.99 13.46
N GLN A 179 -27.83 -14.49 14.66
CA GLN A 179 -29.11 -13.85 14.94
C GLN A 179 -29.32 -12.58 14.09
N GLN A 180 -28.30 -11.75 13.96
CA GLN A 180 -28.36 -10.53 13.18
C GLN A 180 -28.52 -10.84 11.68
N CYS A 181 -27.80 -11.84 11.16
CA CYS A 181 -27.92 -12.30 9.79
C CYS A 181 -29.33 -12.84 9.49
N GLN A 182 -29.95 -13.57 10.43
CA GLN A 182 -31.32 -14.04 10.28
C GLN A 182 -32.33 -12.89 10.24
N THR A 183 -32.11 -11.84 11.03
CA THR A 183 -32.93 -10.62 11.04
C THR A 183 -32.86 -9.91 9.67
N VAL A 184 -31.64 -9.75 9.13
CA VAL A 184 -31.42 -9.19 7.79
C VAL A 184 -32.07 -10.07 6.72
N ALA A 185 -31.87 -11.38 6.75
CA ALA A 185 -32.45 -12.33 5.78
C ALA A 185 -33.99 -12.27 5.75
N THR A 186 -34.63 -12.10 6.92
CA THR A 186 -36.08 -11.97 7.03
C THR A 186 -36.58 -10.70 6.32
N LEU A 187 -35.87 -9.58 6.47
CA LEU A 187 -36.19 -8.33 5.78
C LEU A 187 -35.90 -8.42 4.28
N GLU A 188 -34.84 -9.11 3.85
CA GLU A 188 -34.56 -9.36 2.42
C GLU A 188 -35.66 -10.18 1.76
N GLU A 189 -36.18 -11.19 2.46
CA GLU A 189 -37.32 -12.00 1.99
C GLU A 189 -38.63 -11.20 1.94
N GLU A 190 -38.86 -10.30 2.91
CA GLU A 190 -39.99 -9.36 2.88
C GLU A 190 -39.91 -8.45 1.65
N TYR A 191 -38.74 -7.87 1.37
CA TYR A 191 -38.51 -7.06 0.16
C TYR A 191 -38.80 -7.86 -1.11
N ARG A 192 -38.32 -9.10 -1.19
CA ARG A 192 -38.50 -9.97 -2.35
C ARG A 192 -39.98 -10.28 -2.63
N LYS A 193 -40.81 -10.37 -1.60
CA LYS A 193 -42.25 -10.67 -1.71
C LYS A 193 -43.09 -9.43 -1.97
N ASP A 194 -42.82 -8.34 -1.23
CA ASP A 194 -43.76 -7.23 -1.13
C ASP A 194 -43.36 -6.03 -2.00
N ILE A 195 -42.06 -5.87 -2.32
CA ILE A 195 -41.53 -4.70 -3.04
C ILE A 195 -41.02 -5.09 -4.42
N ALA A 196 -40.19 -6.14 -4.52
CA ALA A 196 -39.54 -6.55 -5.76
C ALA A 196 -40.52 -6.80 -6.94
N PRO A 197 -41.71 -7.43 -6.75
CA PRO A 197 -42.65 -7.65 -7.85
C PRO A 197 -43.25 -6.37 -8.44
N ASN A 198 -43.21 -5.26 -7.71
CA ASN A 198 -43.74 -3.96 -8.14
C ASN A 198 -42.73 -3.14 -8.95
N LEU A 199 -41.49 -3.62 -9.10
CA LEU A 199 -40.44 -2.97 -9.85
C LEU A 199 -40.42 -3.46 -11.30
N GLN A 200 -40.34 -2.53 -12.24
CA GLN A 200 -40.13 -2.89 -13.64
C GLN A 200 -38.71 -3.38 -13.85
N GLN A 201 -38.55 -4.56 -14.46
CA GLN A 201 -37.24 -5.08 -14.81
C GLN A 201 -36.66 -4.24 -15.96
N SER A 202 -35.75 -3.31 -15.63
CA SER A 202 -35.07 -2.48 -16.62
C SER A 202 -33.96 -3.26 -17.32
N GLY A 203 -34.28 -3.97 -18.41
CA GLY A 203 -33.29 -4.49 -19.39
C GLY A 203 -32.23 -5.47 -18.85
N GLN A 204 -31.08 -5.55 -19.56
CA GLN A 204 -29.95 -6.47 -19.27
C GLN A 204 -29.25 -6.09 -17.95
N GLY A 205 -29.77 -6.59 -16.84
CA GLY A 205 -29.22 -6.37 -15.50
C GLY A 205 -29.68 -7.41 -14.49
N MET A 206 -29.23 -7.26 -13.24
CA MET A 206 -29.61 -8.12 -12.12
C MET A 206 -31.12 -8.04 -11.86
N SER A 207 -31.76 -9.16 -11.51
CA SER A 207 -33.18 -9.18 -11.17
C SER A 207 -33.44 -8.31 -9.94
N PRO A 208 -34.53 -7.51 -9.91
CA PRO A 208 -34.90 -6.73 -8.73
C PRO A 208 -35.04 -7.54 -7.44
N ALA A 209 -35.36 -8.84 -7.55
CA ALA A 209 -35.45 -9.79 -6.44
C ALA A 209 -34.09 -10.16 -5.81
N ASP A 210 -33.00 -9.92 -6.53
CA ASP A 210 -31.63 -10.26 -6.14
C ASP A 210 -30.83 -9.01 -5.70
N PHE A 211 -31.46 -7.83 -5.64
CA PHE A 211 -30.79 -6.60 -5.22
C PHE A 211 -30.27 -6.63 -3.77
N PHE A 212 -30.97 -7.35 -2.90
CA PHE A 212 -30.62 -7.50 -1.48
C PHE A 212 -30.44 -8.98 -1.15
N THR A 213 -29.20 -9.44 -1.22
CA THR A 213 -28.74 -10.82 -0.92
C THR A 213 -27.61 -10.82 0.10
N TRP A 214 -27.49 -9.76 0.88
CA TRP A 214 -26.35 -9.51 1.76
C TRP A 214 -26.26 -10.53 2.89
N ALA A 215 -27.37 -11.05 3.41
CA ALA A 215 -27.33 -12.10 4.44
C ALA A 215 -26.54 -13.34 3.96
N ILE A 216 -26.76 -13.76 2.71
CA ILE A 216 -26.08 -14.93 2.13
C ILE A 216 -24.63 -14.59 1.76
N GLU A 217 -24.42 -13.44 1.10
CA GLU A 217 -23.09 -13.03 0.64
C GLU A 217 -22.12 -12.77 1.79
N LEU A 218 -22.57 -12.05 2.82
CA LEU A 218 -21.75 -11.74 3.99
C LEU A 218 -21.41 -13.01 4.80
N THR A 219 -22.34 -13.96 4.89
CA THR A 219 -22.07 -15.28 5.51
C THR A 219 -20.97 -16.04 4.76
N ARG A 220 -20.97 -16.00 3.42
CA ARG A 220 -19.93 -16.61 2.59
C ARG A 220 -18.58 -15.89 2.71
N LEU A 221 -18.60 -14.56 2.87
CA LEU A 221 -17.40 -13.73 2.93
C LEU A 221 -16.73 -13.75 4.31
N ARG A 222 -17.48 -13.86 5.41
CA ARG A 222 -16.97 -13.87 6.79
C ARG A 222 -15.71 -14.73 7.04
N PRO A 223 -15.62 -16.00 6.58
CA PRO A 223 -14.42 -16.81 6.77
C PRO A 223 -13.22 -16.35 5.93
N GLN A 224 -13.44 -15.61 4.85
CA GLN A 224 -12.39 -15.15 3.92
C GLN A 224 -11.75 -13.82 4.36
N ILE A 225 -12.38 -13.09 5.29
CA ILE A 225 -11.87 -11.81 5.79
C ILE A 225 -10.57 -12.06 6.57
N GLN A 226 -9.47 -11.48 6.10
CA GLN A 226 -8.14 -11.74 6.69
C GLN A 226 -7.81 -10.78 7.84
N GLY A 227 -8.51 -9.64 7.90
CA GLY A 227 -8.25 -8.52 8.79
C GLY A 227 -9.04 -7.28 8.36
N LEU A 228 -8.89 -6.19 9.11
CA LEU A 228 -9.61 -4.94 8.90
C LEU A 228 -9.38 -4.34 7.50
N GLU A 229 -8.17 -4.43 6.97
CA GLU A 229 -7.79 -3.84 5.68
C GLU A 229 -8.48 -4.55 4.52
N HIS A 230 -8.56 -5.88 4.58
CA HIS A 230 -9.33 -6.68 3.61
C HIS A 230 -10.82 -6.34 3.72
N TRP A 231 -11.33 -6.17 4.95
CA TRP A 231 -12.71 -5.76 5.18
C TRP A 231 -13.03 -4.38 4.59
N GLU A 232 -12.22 -3.36 4.87
CA GLU A 232 -12.42 -2.00 4.35
C GLU A 232 -12.35 -1.97 2.81
N GLN A 233 -11.53 -2.84 2.20
CA GLN A 233 -11.50 -2.98 0.76
C GLN A 233 -12.82 -3.57 0.23
N ILE A 234 -13.31 -4.66 0.83
CA ILE A 234 -14.61 -5.27 0.48
C ILE A 234 -15.74 -4.23 0.64
N GLU A 235 -15.77 -3.54 1.77
CA GLU A 235 -16.79 -2.54 2.08
C GLU A 235 -16.79 -1.40 1.06
N HIS A 236 -15.64 -0.81 0.75
CA HIS A 236 -15.55 0.34 -0.16
C HIS A 236 -15.64 -0.02 -1.64
N GLN A 237 -15.17 -1.19 -2.07
CA GLN A 237 -15.13 -1.56 -3.50
C GLN A 237 -16.34 -2.38 -3.94
N MET A 238 -16.99 -3.11 -3.02
CA MET A 238 -18.09 -4.03 -3.34
C MET A 238 -19.39 -3.59 -2.69
N ILE A 239 -19.41 -3.44 -1.35
CA ILE A 239 -20.65 -3.24 -0.60
C ILE A 239 -21.23 -1.85 -0.81
N ALA A 240 -20.48 -0.80 -0.49
CA ALA A 240 -20.96 0.58 -0.56
C ALA A 240 -21.36 1.01 -1.99
N PRO A 241 -20.59 0.70 -3.05
CA PRO A 241 -20.99 1.04 -4.42
C PRO A 241 -22.28 0.31 -4.85
N HIS A 242 -22.37 -1.01 -4.62
CA HIS A 242 -23.58 -1.79 -4.97
C HIS A 242 -24.80 -1.27 -4.21
N PHE A 243 -24.66 -1.07 -2.90
CA PHE A 243 -25.73 -0.54 -2.07
C PHE A 243 -26.19 0.84 -2.57
N ASN A 244 -25.27 1.78 -2.83
CA ASN A 244 -25.63 3.11 -3.32
C ASN A 244 -26.31 3.08 -4.69
N GLN A 245 -25.86 2.21 -5.61
CA GLN A 245 -26.47 2.03 -6.92
C GLN A 245 -27.91 1.53 -6.81
N VAL A 246 -28.13 0.47 -6.03
CA VAL A 246 -29.47 -0.09 -5.79
C VAL A 246 -30.38 0.95 -5.14
N MET A 247 -29.89 1.66 -4.11
CA MET A 247 -30.67 2.70 -3.42
C MET A 247 -31.09 3.84 -4.35
N GLN A 248 -30.21 4.27 -5.26
CA GLN A 248 -30.53 5.31 -6.25
C GLN A 248 -31.53 4.81 -7.30
N ALA A 249 -31.33 3.61 -7.83
CA ALA A 249 -32.22 3.02 -8.83
C ALA A 249 -33.66 2.89 -8.30
N LEU A 250 -33.81 2.38 -7.09
CA LEU A 250 -35.12 2.20 -6.45
C LEU A 250 -35.82 3.53 -6.17
N SER A 251 -35.06 4.57 -5.76
CA SER A 251 -35.62 5.91 -5.53
C SER A 251 -36.17 6.58 -6.80
N GLN A 252 -35.66 6.22 -7.97
CA GLN A 252 -36.08 6.79 -9.26
C GLN A 252 -37.24 6.04 -9.91
N GLN A 253 -37.36 4.73 -9.65
CA GLN A 253 -38.35 3.85 -10.29
C GLN A 253 -39.68 3.77 -9.52
N LEU A 254 -39.67 4.06 -8.21
CA LEU A 254 -40.85 3.93 -7.36
C LEU A 254 -41.69 5.21 -7.34
N THR A 255 -42.97 5.09 -7.68
CA THR A 255 -43.95 6.18 -7.59
C THR A 255 -45.18 5.77 -6.77
N GLY A 256 -45.76 6.69 -6.01
CA GLY A 256 -47.03 6.48 -5.30
C GLY A 256 -46.91 5.66 -4.02
N THR A 257 -47.83 4.74 -3.78
CA THR A 257 -47.89 3.92 -2.54
C THR A 257 -46.70 2.99 -2.35
N ALA A 258 -46.08 2.55 -3.45
CA ALA A 258 -44.88 1.71 -3.42
C ALA A 258 -43.67 2.44 -2.82
N THR A 259 -43.60 3.77 -2.96
CA THR A 259 -42.55 4.61 -2.34
C THR A 259 -42.64 4.57 -0.81
N ALA A 260 -43.85 4.66 -0.24
CA ALA A 260 -44.05 4.62 1.22
C ALA A 260 -43.70 3.24 1.81
N GLN A 261 -44.06 2.15 1.12
CA GLN A 261 -43.68 0.79 1.54
C GLN A 261 -42.16 0.59 1.50
N TRP A 262 -41.51 1.07 0.44
CA TRP A 262 -40.06 1.07 0.31
C TRP A 262 -39.36 1.86 1.41
N GLU A 263 -39.80 3.08 1.71
CA GLU A 263 -39.21 3.90 2.78
C GLU A 263 -39.36 3.27 4.15
N ALA A 264 -40.54 2.72 4.45
CA ALA A 264 -40.81 2.02 5.71
C ALA A 264 -39.96 0.75 5.86
N TRP A 265 -39.77 -0.01 4.78
CA TRP A 265 -38.86 -1.16 4.77
C TRP A 265 -37.40 -0.74 4.92
N ARG A 266 -36.94 0.24 4.14
CA ARG A 266 -35.58 0.78 4.18
C ARG A 266 -35.20 1.24 5.58
N ASN A 267 -36.08 1.97 6.26
CA ASN A 267 -35.83 2.47 7.62
C ASN A 267 -35.66 1.35 8.66
N ARG A 268 -36.18 0.14 8.38
CA ARG A 268 -35.93 -1.06 9.19
C ARG A 268 -34.69 -1.82 8.72
N TYR A 269 -34.50 -1.98 7.42
CA TYR A 269 -33.41 -2.77 6.85
C TYR A 269 -32.03 -2.15 7.04
N VAL A 270 -31.87 -0.86 6.72
CA VAL A 270 -30.55 -0.21 6.69
C VAL A 270 -29.86 -0.25 8.07
N PRO A 271 -30.53 0.07 9.20
CA PRO A 271 -29.91 -0.08 10.51
C PRO A 271 -29.47 -1.52 10.82
N GLN A 272 -30.26 -2.52 10.44
CA GLN A 272 -29.93 -3.93 10.69
C GLN A 272 -28.74 -4.40 9.85
N LEU A 273 -28.65 -3.95 8.59
CA LEU A 273 -27.49 -4.21 7.74
C LEU A 273 -26.24 -3.52 8.29
N LEU A 274 -26.33 -2.25 8.70
CA LEU A 274 -25.19 -1.52 9.29
C LEU A 274 -24.69 -2.18 10.58
N THR A 275 -25.58 -2.69 11.43
CA THR A 275 -25.20 -3.49 12.62
C THR A 275 -24.43 -4.75 12.20
N LEU A 276 -24.90 -5.47 11.18
CA LEU A 276 -24.23 -6.68 10.66
C LEU A 276 -22.84 -6.37 10.08
N LEU A 277 -22.73 -5.31 9.28
CA LEU A 277 -21.45 -4.83 8.74
C LEU A 277 -20.50 -4.37 9.85
N GLY A 278 -21.03 -3.72 10.90
CA GLY A 278 -20.29 -3.33 12.09
C GLY A 278 -19.67 -4.52 12.84
N GLU A 279 -20.42 -5.61 12.99
CA GLU A 279 -19.90 -6.84 13.61
C GLU A 279 -18.78 -7.48 12.78
N LEU A 280 -18.92 -7.55 11.46
CA LEU A 280 -17.85 -8.04 10.59
C LEU A 280 -16.59 -7.17 10.66
N ARG A 281 -16.75 -5.84 10.72
CA ARG A 281 -15.64 -4.91 10.95
C ARG A 281 -14.97 -5.16 12.29
N ARG A 282 -15.75 -5.41 13.34
CA ARG A 282 -15.26 -5.71 14.69
C ARG A 282 -14.43 -6.99 14.70
N GLU A 283 -14.95 -8.09 14.16
CA GLU A 283 -14.22 -9.36 14.02
C GLU A 283 -12.92 -9.19 13.21
N ALA A 284 -12.99 -8.46 12.09
CA ALA A 284 -11.83 -8.15 11.26
C ALA A 284 -10.77 -7.37 12.04
N THR A 285 -11.20 -6.42 12.89
CA THR A 285 -10.34 -5.64 13.79
C THR A 285 -9.68 -6.52 14.84
N GLU A 286 -10.41 -7.47 15.44
CA GLU A 286 -9.84 -8.44 16.39
C GLU A 286 -8.75 -9.32 15.75
N ARG A 287 -8.97 -9.77 14.52
CA ARG A 287 -7.98 -10.53 13.74
C ARG A 287 -6.71 -9.69 13.50
N SER A 288 -6.86 -8.43 13.04
CA SER A 288 -5.72 -7.52 12.84
C SER A 288 -5.00 -7.22 14.17
N ARG A 289 -5.72 -6.99 15.27
CA ARG A 289 -5.12 -6.78 16.61
C ARG A 289 -4.34 -7.99 17.10
N THR A 290 -4.85 -9.20 16.92
CA THR A 290 -4.16 -10.44 17.30
C THR A 290 -2.85 -10.57 16.53
N ARG A 291 -2.86 -10.25 15.22
CA ARG A 291 -1.65 -10.24 14.40
C ARG A 291 -0.66 -9.17 14.84
N ALA A 292 -1.11 -7.93 15.10
CA ALA A 292 -0.28 -6.84 15.60
C ALA A 292 0.37 -7.20 16.95
N ALA A 293 -0.39 -7.78 17.89
CA ALA A 293 0.12 -8.27 19.16
C ALA A 293 1.20 -9.36 18.96
N SER A 294 0.99 -10.28 18.01
CA SER A 294 1.98 -11.32 17.71
C SER A 294 3.32 -10.75 17.19
N ILE A 295 3.28 -9.61 16.49
CA ILE A 295 4.48 -8.89 16.02
C ILE A 295 5.13 -8.19 17.20
N ALA A 296 4.36 -7.49 18.04
CA ALA A 296 4.87 -6.84 19.23
C ALA A 296 5.57 -7.83 20.18
N THR A 297 5.07 -9.06 20.34
CA THR A 297 5.70 -10.12 21.12
C THR A 297 7.09 -10.51 20.59
N VAL A 298 7.31 -10.45 19.28
CA VAL A 298 8.62 -10.72 18.66
C VAL A 298 9.57 -9.54 18.83
N LEU A 299 9.07 -8.31 18.67
CA LEU A 299 9.91 -7.11 18.74
C LEU A 299 10.29 -6.74 20.17
N ASN A 300 9.39 -6.89 21.13
CA ASN A 300 9.60 -6.41 22.50
C ASN A 300 10.89 -6.94 23.16
N PRO A 301 11.24 -8.24 23.09
CA PRO A 301 12.50 -8.74 23.65
C PRO A 301 13.77 -8.06 23.08
N LEU A 302 13.68 -7.53 21.86
CA LEU A 302 14.78 -6.88 21.13
C LEU A 302 14.77 -5.35 21.27
N LEU A 303 13.73 -4.78 21.91
CA LEU A 303 13.58 -3.34 22.10
C LEU A 303 13.74 -2.95 23.59
N PRO A 304 14.18 -1.71 23.88
CA PRO A 304 14.21 -1.19 25.25
C PRO A 304 12.85 -1.27 25.95
N LYS A 305 12.85 -1.69 27.23
CA LYS A 305 11.64 -1.88 28.05
C LYS A 305 10.71 -0.67 28.07
N ALA A 306 11.27 0.54 28.04
CA ALA A 306 10.51 1.79 28.02
C ALA A 306 9.58 1.93 26.79
N ARG A 307 9.84 1.18 25.71
CA ARG A 307 9.08 1.23 24.46
C ARG A 307 8.17 0.02 24.24
N HIS A 308 8.07 -0.90 25.20
CA HIS A 308 7.25 -2.12 25.06
C HIS A 308 5.76 -1.83 24.90
N ASN A 309 5.26 -0.74 25.50
CA ASN A 309 3.85 -0.34 25.43
C ASN A 309 3.54 0.65 24.30
N GLU A 310 4.53 1.03 23.51
CA GLU A 310 4.31 1.90 22.34
C GLU A 310 3.54 1.16 21.25
N SER A 311 2.85 1.93 20.41
CA SER A 311 2.06 1.35 19.33
C SER A 311 2.94 0.62 18.31
N LEU A 312 2.36 -0.36 17.62
CA LEU A 312 3.07 -1.07 16.57
C LEU A 312 3.57 -0.10 15.48
N SER A 313 2.77 0.91 15.12
CA SER A 313 3.16 1.92 14.13
C SER A 313 4.41 2.70 14.55
N ARG A 314 4.47 3.15 15.81
CA ARG A 314 5.65 3.84 16.33
C ARG A 314 6.87 2.93 16.37
N LYS A 315 6.72 1.68 16.82
CA LYS A 315 7.82 0.71 16.80
C LYS A 315 8.34 0.51 15.38
N SER A 316 7.47 0.27 14.39
CA SER A 316 7.85 0.08 12.99
C SER A 316 8.54 1.30 12.39
N LEU A 317 8.01 2.51 12.63
CA LEU A 317 8.63 3.76 12.17
C LEU A 317 9.99 3.99 12.84
N TRP A 318 10.10 3.72 14.14
CA TRP A 318 11.34 3.90 14.88
C TRP A 318 12.45 2.97 14.40
N VAL A 319 12.13 1.71 14.11
CA VAL A 319 13.10 0.75 13.53
C VAL A 319 13.60 1.25 12.17
N LEU A 320 12.71 1.71 11.29
CA LEU A 320 13.10 2.25 9.98
C LEU A 320 13.95 3.52 10.11
N ALA A 321 13.52 4.47 10.95
CA ALA A 321 14.24 5.72 11.16
C ALA A 321 15.61 5.51 11.84
N SER A 322 15.77 4.42 12.59
CA SER A 322 17.04 4.05 13.23
C SER A 322 17.96 3.22 12.32
N THR A 323 17.49 2.81 11.13
CA THR A 323 18.27 1.93 10.26
C THR A 323 19.36 2.71 9.51
N PRO A 324 20.65 2.38 9.70
CA PRO A 324 21.74 3.08 9.02
C PRO A 324 21.57 3.07 7.50
N GLY A 325 21.69 4.24 6.88
CA GLY A 325 21.54 4.43 5.44
C GLY A 325 20.14 4.82 4.98
N VAL A 326 19.11 4.61 5.80
CA VAL A 326 17.79 5.20 5.54
C VAL A 326 17.85 6.69 5.82
N THR A 327 17.59 7.51 4.80
CA THR A 327 17.63 8.97 4.90
C THR A 327 16.28 9.55 5.31
N SER A 328 15.18 8.98 4.81
CA SER A 328 13.83 9.45 5.11
C SER A 328 12.82 8.32 5.04
N VAL A 329 11.84 8.35 5.95
CA VAL A 329 10.71 7.43 5.99
C VAL A 329 9.46 8.13 5.47
N LEU A 330 8.94 7.69 4.33
CA LEU A 330 7.77 8.28 3.68
C LEU A 330 6.48 7.75 4.31
N ASN A 331 6.04 8.42 5.36
CA ASN A 331 4.80 8.11 6.08
C ASN A 331 3.65 8.99 5.58
N GLY A 332 2.63 8.38 4.95
CA GLY A 332 1.49 9.07 4.34
C GLY A 332 0.49 9.63 5.36
N MET A 333 0.90 10.63 6.14
CA MET A 333 0.12 11.24 7.21
C MET A 333 -1.00 12.13 6.66
N ARG A 334 -2.24 11.92 7.11
CA ARG A 334 -3.45 12.61 6.60
C ARG A 334 -4.18 13.47 7.62
N SER A 335 -3.79 13.40 8.89
CA SER A 335 -4.39 14.19 9.97
C SER A 335 -3.32 14.71 10.90
N ARG A 336 -3.59 15.84 11.56
CA ARG A 336 -2.66 16.46 12.51
C ARG A 336 -2.29 15.51 13.65
N GLY A 337 -3.27 14.81 14.22
CA GLY A 337 -3.01 13.84 15.30
C GLY A 337 -2.10 12.69 14.85
N TYR A 338 -2.23 12.23 13.60
CA TYR A 338 -1.34 11.20 13.06
C TYR A 338 0.09 11.73 12.81
N VAL A 339 0.22 13.00 12.41
CA VAL A 339 1.54 13.67 12.31
C VAL A 339 2.20 13.73 13.68
N GLU A 340 1.50 14.23 14.70
CA GLU A 340 2.02 14.35 16.06
C GLU A 340 2.41 12.99 16.65
N ASP A 341 1.60 11.95 16.40
CA ASP A 341 1.89 10.58 16.81
C ASP A 341 3.15 10.01 16.16
N SER A 342 3.28 10.18 14.83
CA SER A 342 4.39 9.61 14.07
C SER A 342 5.71 10.33 14.35
N LEU A 343 5.69 11.66 14.51
CA LEU A 343 6.89 12.45 14.80
C LEU A 343 7.43 12.22 16.22
N ALA A 344 6.64 11.63 17.13
CA ALA A 344 7.09 11.32 18.48
C ALA A 344 8.35 10.45 18.49
N ILE A 345 8.50 9.55 17.51
CA ILE A 345 9.66 8.64 17.39
C ILE A 345 10.97 9.36 17.11
N LEU A 346 10.93 10.57 16.52
CA LEU A 346 12.15 11.36 16.23
C LEU A 346 12.79 11.94 17.50
N LYS A 347 12.07 11.92 18.63
CA LYS A 347 12.60 12.34 19.94
C LYS A 347 13.28 11.19 20.69
N TRP A 348 13.28 9.99 20.11
CA TRP A 348 13.83 8.80 20.76
C TRP A 348 15.26 8.58 20.28
N GLU A 349 16.11 8.05 21.16
CA GLU A 349 17.42 7.56 20.75
C GLU A 349 17.25 6.49 19.65
N PRO A 350 18.13 6.45 18.64
CA PRO A 350 18.10 5.40 17.63
C PRO A 350 18.18 4.01 18.28
N VAL A 351 17.49 3.04 17.69
CA VAL A 351 17.63 1.63 18.06
C VAL A 351 19.09 1.21 17.85
N PRO A 352 19.80 0.69 18.88
CA PRO A 352 21.22 0.38 18.78
C PRO A 352 21.54 -0.69 17.73
N GLU A 353 20.71 -1.74 17.66
CA GLU A 353 20.89 -2.86 16.74
C GLU A 353 19.58 -3.17 16.00
N VAL A 354 19.47 -2.73 14.75
CA VAL A 354 18.25 -2.93 13.94
C VAL A 354 18.20 -4.28 13.24
N ARG A 355 19.36 -4.87 12.91
CA ARG A 355 19.44 -6.12 12.11
C ARG A 355 18.69 -7.30 12.78
N PRO A 356 18.84 -7.58 14.09
CA PRO A 356 18.09 -8.65 14.75
C PRO A 356 16.57 -8.49 14.66
N LEU A 357 16.06 -7.25 14.63
CA LEU A 357 14.63 -6.97 14.52
C LEU A 357 14.08 -7.39 13.16
N TYR A 358 14.83 -7.17 12.08
CA TYR A 358 14.45 -7.61 10.74
C TYR A 358 14.55 -9.12 10.59
N GLU A 359 15.63 -9.73 11.09
CA GLU A 359 15.85 -11.19 11.06
C GLU A 359 14.75 -11.96 11.81
N ALA A 360 14.34 -11.47 12.98
CA ALA A 360 13.26 -12.06 13.76
C ALA A 360 11.91 -12.05 13.03
N MET A 361 11.68 -11.06 12.15
CA MET A 361 10.47 -10.96 11.34
C MET A 361 10.50 -11.81 10.07
N HIS A 362 11.68 -12.06 9.49
CA HIS A 362 11.85 -12.90 8.29
C HIS A 362 11.89 -14.41 8.62
N SER A 363 12.15 -14.77 9.88
CA SER A 363 12.18 -16.16 10.34
C SER A 363 10.78 -16.75 10.60
N ARG A 364 9.71 -16.02 10.29
CA ARG A 364 8.30 -16.40 10.40
C ARG A 364 7.67 -16.47 9.02
#